data_AF-A0A954R316-F1
#
_entry.id   AF-A0A954R316-F1
#
_cell.length_a   1.000
_cell.length_b   1.000
_cell.length_c   1.000
_cell.angle_alpha   90.00
_cell.angle_beta   90.00
_cell.angle_gamma   90.00
#
_symmetry.space_group_name_H-M   'P 1'
#
loop_
_entity.id
_entity.type
_entity.pdbx_description
1 polymer ?
#
loop_
_entity_poly.entity_id
_entity_poly.type
_entity_poly.pdbx_seq_one_letter_code
_entity_poly.pdbx_strand_id
1 'polypeptide(L)'
;PKQNVPSRGWGEDFWVQVTERTGDYFRGAVDNPLVEARLHGLKQGDEMIFHEDYILAVHDIHRQELVAGMDVADLKELAQWVGELRRRG
;
A
#
# COMPACT_ATOMS: atom_id res chain seq x y z
N PRO A 1 -25.88 2.06 -1.18
CA PRO A 1 -26.17 0.66 -0.82
C PRO A 1 -26.50 0.53 0.68
N LYS A 2 -27.50 -0.27 1.08
CA LYS A 2 -27.79 -0.55 2.50
C LYS A 2 -26.64 -1.38 3.10
N GLN A 3 -25.96 -0.85 4.11
CA GLN A 3 -24.87 -1.54 4.81
C GLN A 3 -25.48 -2.55 5.80
N ASN A 4 -25.27 -3.84 5.55
CA ASN A 4 -25.75 -4.95 6.39
C ASN A 4 -24.64 -5.51 7.31
N VAL A 5 -23.54 -4.78 7.46
CA VAL A 5 -22.35 -5.21 8.20
C VAL A 5 -22.13 -4.24 9.37
N PRO A 6 -21.95 -4.73 10.61
CA PRO A 6 -21.78 -3.85 11.77
C PRO A 6 -20.53 -2.99 11.60
N SER A 7 -20.67 -1.69 11.83
CA SER A 7 -19.50 -0.80 11.78
C SER A 7 -18.58 -1.08 12.96
N ARG A 8 -17.28 -1.21 12.69
CA ARG A 8 -16.27 -1.50 13.72
C ARG A 8 -15.71 -0.24 14.40
N GLY A 9 -16.05 0.95 13.88
CA GLY A 9 -15.70 2.24 14.48
C GLY A 9 -14.24 2.68 14.35
N TRP A 10 -13.38 1.89 13.68
CA TRP A 10 -11.95 2.17 13.47
C TRP A 10 -11.57 2.43 12.00
N GLY A 11 -12.55 2.50 11.10
CA GLY A 11 -12.32 2.53 9.65
C GLY A 11 -12.08 1.13 9.08
N GLU A 12 -12.02 1.05 7.76
CA GLU A 12 -11.72 -0.18 7.02
C GLU A 12 -10.38 -0.06 6.29
N ASP A 13 -9.66 -1.18 6.18
CA ASP A 13 -8.43 -1.24 5.41
C ASP A 13 -8.75 -1.15 3.91
N PHE A 14 -8.01 -0.32 3.20
CA PHE A 14 -8.11 -0.21 1.75
C PHE A 14 -6.73 -0.28 1.11
N TRP A 15 -6.69 -0.81 -0.10
CA TRP A 15 -5.52 -0.93 -0.93
C TRP A 15 -5.59 0.09 -2.05
N VAL A 16 -4.43 0.61 -2.43
CA VAL A 16 -4.31 1.58 -3.51
C VAL A 16 -3.38 1.00 -4.55
N GLN A 17 -3.91 0.80 -5.75
CA GLN A 17 -3.10 0.48 -6.91
C GLN A 17 -2.36 1.76 -7.34
N VAL A 18 -1.06 1.81 -7.06
CA VAL A 18 -0.19 2.90 -7.48
C VAL A 18 -0.05 2.89 -9.00
N THR A 19 -0.30 4.04 -9.64
CA THR A 19 -0.18 4.22 -11.08
C THR A 19 0.98 5.15 -11.45
N GLU A 20 1.41 6.01 -10.53
CA GLU A 20 2.50 6.97 -10.76
C GLU A 20 3.22 7.31 -9.45
N ARG A 21 4.53 7.57 -9.55
CA ARG A 21 5.37 8.11 -8.46
C ARG A 21 6.05 9.39 -8.93
N THR A 22 5.97 10.45 -8.14
CA THR A 22 6.70 11.72 -8.35
C THR A 22 7.41 12.09 -7.06
N GLY A 23 8.72 11.85 -6.99
CA GLY A 23 9.48 11.97 -5.74
C GLY A 23 8.92 11.05 -4.67
N ASP A 24 8.55 11.64 -3.53
CA ASP A 24 8.04 10.93 -2.35
C ASP A 24 6.50 10.82 -2.33
N TYR A 25 5.85 11.24 -3.42
CA TYR A 25 4.39 11.18 -3.59
C TYR A 25 3.99 10.12 -4.61
N PHE A 26 2.91 9.42 -4.30
CA PHE A 26 2.27 8.44 -5.16
C PHE A 26 0.90 8.92 -5.59
N ARG A 27 0.52 8.62 -6.83
CA ARG A 27 -0.86 8.66 -7.31
C ARG A 27 -1.34 7.24 -7.53
N GLY A 28 -2.58 6.96 -7.15
CA GLY A 28 -3.19 5.66 -7.38
C GLY A 28 -4.71 5.70 -7.21
N ALA A 29 -5.33 4.54 -7.36
CA ALA A 29 -6.77 4.35 -7.18
C ALA A 29 -7.07 3.23 -6.18
N VAL A 30 -8.13 3.40 -5.38
CA VAL A 30 -8.58 2.36 -4.45
C VAL A 30 -8.94 1.09 -5.22
N ASP A 31 -8.28 -0.04 -4.91
CA ASP A 31 -8.40 -1.26 -5.71
C ASP A 31 -9.41 -2.28 -5.18
N ASN A 32 -9.84 -2.14 -3.92
CA ASN A 32 -10.73 -3.09 -3.26
C ASN A 32 -12.12 -2.51 -2.96
N PRO A 33 -13.18 -3.34 -2.92
CA PRO A 33 -14.49 -2.92 -2.49
C PRO A 33 -14.50 -2.47 -1.03
N LEU A 34 -15.16 -1.33 -0.79
CA LEU A 34 -15.23 -0.63 0.50
C LEU A 34 -16.66 -0.68 1.05
N VAL A 35 -16.83 -1.29 2.22
CA VAL A 35 -18.12 -1.54 2.88
C VAL A 35 -18.57 -0.31 3.65
N GLU A 36 -17.62 0.39 4.28
CA GLU A 36 -17.85 1.57 5.10
C GLU A 36 -17.70 2.89 4.30
N ALA A 37 -17.68 2.82 2.96
CA ALA A 37 -17.56 3.95 2.04
C ALA A 37 -18.42 5.19 2.37
N ARG A 38 -19.55 5.02 3.06
CA ARG A 38 -20.42 6.11 3.50
C ARG A 38 -19.86 6.92 4.68
N LEU A 39 -19.00 6.33 5.51
CA LEU A 39 -18.45 6.92 6.72
C LEU A 39 -17.18 7.73 6.41
N HIS A 40 -16.26 7.18 5.62
CA HIS A 40 -15.01 7.84 5.25
C HIS A 40 -15.03 8.45 3.84
N GLY A 41 -16.09 8.24 3.07
CA GLY A 41 -16.29 8.88 1.76
C GLY A 41 -15.48 8.30 0.60
N LEU A 42 -14.63 7.28 0.85
CA LEU A 42 -13.82 6.62 -0.18
C LEU A 42 -14.57 5.42 -0.76
N LYS A 43 -14.38 5.17 -2.04
CA LYS A 43 -14.93 4.04 -2.78
C LYS A 43 -13.86 3.43 -3.68
N GLN A 44 -14.09 2.20 -4.10
CA GLN A 44 -13.29 1.55 -5.13
C GLN A 44 -13.25 2.42 -6.39
N GLY A 45 -12.05 2.60 -6.96
CA GLY A 45 -11.79 3.43 -8.12
C GLY A 45 -11.59 4.92 -7.83
N ASP A 46 -11.81 5.39 -6.59
CA ASP A 46 -11.48 6.77 -6.24
C ASP A 46 -9.96 6.97 -6.33
N GLU A 47 -9.57 8.05 -7.00
CA GLU A 47 -8.17 8.44 -7.12
C GLU A 47 -7.70 9.20 -5.88
N MET A 48 -6.44 8.99 -5.52
CA MET A 48 -5.80 9.73 -4.44
C MET A 48 -4.31 9.95 -4.68
N ILE A 49 -3.80 10.98 -4.01
CA ILE A 49 -2.38 11.28 -3.91
C ILE A 49 -1.99 11.17 -2.45
N PHE A 50 -0.91 10.44 -2.16
CA PHE A 50 -0.44 10.22 -0.80
C PHE A 50 1.10 10.20 -0.75
N HIS A 51 1.65 10.56 0.41
CA HIS A 51 3.09 10.52 0.67
C HIS A 51 3.53 9.09 1.02
N GLU A 52 4.80 8.75 0.78
CA GLU A 52 5.34 7.42 1.07
C GLU A 52 5.25 7.02 2.55
N ASP A 53 5.34 7.99 3.46
CA ASP A 53 5.17 7.80 4.91
C ASP A 53 3.75 7.34 5.33
N TYR A 54 2.76 7.42 4.42
CA TYR A 54 1.39 7.00 4.68
C TYR A 54 1.10 5.57 4.19
N ILE A 55 2.14 4.81 3.83
CA ILE A 55 2.02 3.40 3.45
C ILE A 55 2.17 2.53 4.69
N LEU A 56 1.07 1.87 5.08
CA LEU A 56 1.09 0.92 6.21
C LEU A 56 1.60 -0.47 5.80
N ALA A 57 1.31 -0.92 4.59
CA ALA A 57 1.69 -2.23 4.09
C ALA A 57 1.75 -2.27 2.55
N VAL A 58 2.57 -3.18 2.03
CA VAL A 58 2.58 -3.55 0.61
C VAL A 58 2.11 -4.98 0.48
N HIS A 59 1.14 -5.21 -0.42
CA HIS A 59 0.52 -6.51 -0.62
C HIS A 59 1.53 -7.59 -1.03
N ASP A 60 1.46 -8.77 -0.40
CA ASP A 60 2.48 -9.83 -0.48
C ASP A 60 2.71 -10.34 -1.91
N ILE A 61 1.67 -10.35 -2.74
CA ILE A 61 1.74 -10.82 -4.13
C ILE A 61 2.72 -9.98 -4.97
N HIS A 62 2.88 -8.70 -4.66
CA HIS A 62 3.74 -7.80 -5.43
C HIS A 62 5.19 -7.75 -4.91
N ARG A 63 5.52 -8.45 -3.82
CA ARG A 63 6.90 -8.43 -3.29
C ARG A 63 7.91 -8.99 -4.27
N GLN A 64 7.54 -10.02 -5.04
CA GLN A 64 8.42 -10.59 -6.05
C GLN A 64 8.61 -9.65 -7.25
N GLU A 65 7.54 -8.94 -7.65
CA GLU A 65 7.59 -7.95 -8.73
C GLU A 65 8.44 -6.74 -8.34
N LEU A 66 8.35 -6.30 -7.08
CA LEU A 66 9.21 -5.25 -6.56
C LEU A 66 10.68 -5.63 -6.62
N VAL A 67 11.04 -6.84 -6.16
CA VAL A 67 12.42 -7.34 -6.25
C VAL A 67 12.86 -7.49 -7.71
N ALA A 68 11.96 -7.90 -8.61
CA ALA A 68 12.25 -8.03 -10.02
C ALA A 68 12.48 -6.68 -10.73
N GLY A 69 11.88 -5.60 -10.21
CA GLY A 69 12.02 -4.24 -10.74
C GLY A 69 13.21 -3.45 -10.17
N MET A 70 13.92 -3.99 -9.17
CA MET A 70 15.06 -3.32 -8.53
C MET A 70 16.28 -3.26 -9.43
N ASP A 71 17.01 -2.15 -9.35
CA ASP A 71 18.32 -2.04 -9.97
C ASP A 71 19.45 -2.62 -9.09
N VAL A 72 20.70 -2.56 -9.58
CA VAL A 72 21.85 -3.13 -8.87
C VAL A 72 22.15 -2.39 -7.55
N ALA A 73 21.84 -1.10 -7.45
CA ALA A 73 22.00 -0.34 -6.23
C ALA A 73 20.95 -0.74 -5.21
N ASP A 74 19.68 -0.80 -5.62
CA ASP A 74 18.56 -1.24 -4.78
C ASP A 74 18.80 -2.65 -4.20
N LEU A 75 19.26 -3.59 -5.04
CA LEU A 75 19.56 -4.96 -4.62
C LEU A 75 20.70 -5.03 -3.60
N LYS A 76 21.71 -4.16 -3.70
CA LYS A 76 22.80 -4.09 -2.72
C LYS A 76 22.29 -3.58 -1.37
N GLU A 77 21.45 -2.56 -1.39
CA GLU A 77 20.88 -1.98 -0.19
C GLU A 77 19.95 -2.99 0.52
N LEU A 78 19.10 -3.68 -0.24
CA LEU A 78 18.27 -4.77 0.26
C LEU A 78 19.11 -5.89 0.89
N ALA A 79 20.17 -6.33 0.21
CA ALA A 79 21.05 -7.39 0.72
C ALA A 79 21.77 -6.98 2.02
N GLN A 80 22.20 -5.72 2.13
CA GLN A 80 22.80 -5.18 3.35
C GLN A 80 21.81 -5.20 4.52
N TRP A 81 20.59 -4.69 4.28
CA TRP A 81 19.54 -4.66 5.29
C TRP A 81 19.13 -6.06 5.78
N VAL A 82 18.94 -7.02 4.88
CA VAL A 82 18.66 -8.44 5.24
C VAL A 82 19.81 -9.02 6.09
N GLY A 83 21.05 -8.71 5.72
CA GLY A 83 22.23 -9.11 6.48
C GLY A 83 22.27 -8.53 7.90
N GLU A 84 21.78 -7.30 8.09
CA GLU A 84 21.66 -6.68 9.42
C GLU A 84 20.57 -7.32 10.27
N LEU A 85 19.40 -7.58 9.69
CA LEU A 85 18.30 -8.25 10.37
C LEU A 85 18.71 -9.61 10.92
N ARG A 86 19.42 -10.40 10.12
CA ARG A 86 19.92 -11.73 10.54
C ARG A 86 20.94 -11.64 11.68
N ARG A 87 21.65 -10.52 11.83
CA ARG A 87 22.59 -10.32 12.96
C ARG A 87 21.88 -9.88 14.25
N ARG A 88 20.64 -9.38 14.15
CA ARG A 88 19.87 -8.87 15.28
C ARG A 88 18.88 -9.90 15.86
N GLY A 89 18.55 -10.94 15.12
CA GLY A 89 17.74 -12.10 15.57
C GLY A 89 18.61 -13.27 15.96
#